data_AF-A0A1W2D3M9-F1
#
_entry.id   AF-A0A1W2D3M9-F1
#
_cell.length_a   1.000
_cell.length_b   1.000
_cell.length_c   1.000
_cell.angle_alpha   90.00
_cell.angle_beta   90.00
_cell.angle_gamma   90.00
#
_symmetry.space_group_name_H-M   'P 1'
#
loop_
_entity.id
_entity.type
_entity.pdbx_description
1 polymer ?
#
loop_
_entity_poly.entity_id
_entity_poly.type
_entity_poly.pdbx_seq_one_letter_code
_entity_poly.pdbx_strand_id
1 'polypeptide(L)'
;TAKPNETYYLMDEKKLPTDALLRMTAGDASALDDFAVKQLEAKSGRPVAESWKLAEADGGIGVYLVLYEAKGNDLLASIAVRTPDETISKEYPAQLNGSSAWRVDDGGTLTAKLFNVLFAAKTDTDIYIGMEWIGAEGKNAFILQQNGDALEEADIRFYRYTAIA
;
A
#
# COMPACT_ATOMS: atom_id res chain seq x y z
N THR A 1 4.81 18.24 17.28
CA THR A 1 3.48 18.14 17.90
C THR A 1 2.54 17.45 16.93
N ALA A 2 1.61 16.63 17.42
CA ALA A 2 0.59 16.01 16.58
C ALA A 2 -0.29 17.11 15.94
N LYS A 3 -0.69 16.90 14.68
CA LYS A 3 -1.55 17.81 13.93
C LYS A 3 -2.99 17.31 13.94
N PRO A 4 -4.00 18.20 13.92
CA PRO A 4 -5.40 17.81 13.80
C PRO A 4 -5.64 16.98 12.52
N ASN A 5 -6.50 15.96 12.64
CA ASN A 5 -6.94 15.09 11.53
C ASN A 5 -5.85 14.28 10.81
N GLU A 6 -4.65 14.20 11.37
CA GLU A 6 -3.60 13.29 10.89
C GLU A 6 -3.68 11.92 11.58
N THR A 7 -3.23 10.89 10.86
CA THR A 7 -3.13 9.53 11.40
C THR A 7 -1.75 9.30 11.99
N TYR A 8 -1.72 8.78 13.22
CA TYR A 8 -0.51 8.39 13.92
C TYR A 8 -0.64 6.95 14.40
N TYR A 9 0.45 6.20 14.29
CA TYR A 9 0.56 4.87 14.88
C TYR A 9 1.35 4.93 16.18
N LEU A 10 0.84 4.23 17.19
CA LEU A 10 1.56 3.93 18.43
C LEU A 10 2.04 2.49 18.32
N MET A 11 3.35 2.29 18.42
CA MET A 11 3.97 0.99 18.23
C MET A 11 4.77 0.61 19.46
N ASP A 12 4.74 -0.69 19.79
CA ASP A 12 5.62 -1.25 20.81
C ASP A 12 7.04 -1.26 20.26
N GLU A 13 7.95 -0.52 20.89
CA GLU A 13 9.36 -0.40 20.50
C GLU A 13 10.06 -1.76 20.47
N LYS A 14 9.58 -2.75 21.24
CA LYS A 14 10.10 -4.13 21.18
C LYS A 14 9.72 -4.87 19.91
N LYS A 15 8.64 -4.45 19.24
CA LYS A 15 8.15 -5.06 17.99
C LYS A 15 8.66 -4.30 16.77
N LEU A 16 8.63 -2.97 16.82
CA LEU A 16 9.15 -2.11 15.77
C LEU A 16 10.01 -1.01 16.41
N PRO A 17 11.32 -1.22 16.53
CA PRO A 17 12.20 -0.24 17.13
C PRO A 17 12.34 0.97 16.20
N THR A 18 12.62 2.15 16.78
CA THR A 18 12.61 3.40 15.99
C THR A 18 13.74 3.48 14.96
N ASP A 19 14.83 2.74 15.16
CA ASP A 19 15.95 2.63 14.21
C ASP A 19 15.63 1.72 13.01
N ALA A 20 14.57 0.91 13.09
CA ALA A 20 14.02 0.19 11.94
C ALA A 20 13.22 1.10 10.99
N LEU A 21 12.84 2.31 11.42
CA LEU A 21 12.12 3.25 10.56
C LEU A 21 13.03 3.77 9.44
N LEU A 22 12.51 3.70 8.23
CA LEU A 22 13.21 4.18 7.04
C LEU A 22 12.82 5.62 6.76
N ARG A 23 13.78 6.43 6.30
CA ARG A 23 13.46 7.71 5.71
C ARG A 23 12.65 7.48 4.44
N MET A 24 11.61 8.29 4.26
CA MET A 24 10.74 8.22 3.10
C MET A 24 10.69 9.53 2.32
N THR A 25 10.46 9.41 1.02
CA THR A 25 10.10 10.50 0.12
C THR A 25 8.83 10.13 -0.65
N ALA A 26 8.05 11.14 -1.02
CA ALA A 26 6.89 10.93 -1.88
C ALA A 26 7.32 10.33 -3.22
N GLY A 27 6.50 9.44 -3.77
CA GLY A 27 6.70 8.89 -5.09
C GLY A 27 6.48 9.94 -6.17
N ASP A 28 7.11 9.73 -7.32
CA ASP A 28 7.00 10.55 -8.53
C ASP A 28 5.92 10.04 -9.48
N ALA A 29 5.12 9.07 -9.04
CA ALA A 29 4.13 8.35 -9.85
C ALA A 29 4.72 7.62 -11.07
N SER A 30 6.03 7.32 -11.07
CA SER A 30 6.65 6.49 -12.10
C SER A 30 6.04 5.09 -12.10
N ALA A 31 6.00 4.45 -13.27
CA ALA A 31 5.60 3.05 -13.37
C ALA A 31 6.64 2.12 -12.70
N LEU A 32 6.21 0.90 -12.37
CA LEU A 32 7.10 -0.20 -12.03
C LEU A 32 8.02 -0.55 -13.20
N ASP A 33 9.20 -1.09 -12.88
CA ASP A 33 10.12 -1.62 -13.88
C ASP A 33 9.62 -2.94 -14.50
N ASP A 34 10.08 -3.25 -15.70
CA ASP A 34 9.64 -4.42 -16.48
C ASP A 34 9.87 -5.76 -15.76
N PHE A 35 10.90 -5.84 -14.91
CA PHE A 35 11.19 -7.07 -14.17
C PHE A 35 10.13 -7.29 -13.08
N ALA A 36 9.82 -6.24 -12.31
CA ALA A 36 8.76 -6.27 -11.31
C ALA A 36 7.38 -6.54 -11.92
N VAL A 37 7.07 -5.91 -13.06
CA VAL A 37 5.82 -6.16 -13.81
C VAL A 37 5.68 -7.65 -14.13
N LYS A 38 6.71 -8.27 -14.73
CA LYS A 38 6.67 -9.70 -15.07
C LYS A 38 6.49 -10.60 -13.85
N GLN A 39 7.10 -10.29 -12.71
CA GLN A 39 6.91 -11.04 -11.48
C GLN A 39 5.45 -10.98 -11.01
N LEU A 40 4.85 -9.79 -11.02
CA LEU A 40 3.46 -9.58 -10.60
C LEU A 40 2.45 -10.22 -11.55
N GLU A 41 2.68 -10.16 -12.86
CA GLU A 41 1.82 -10.82 -13.86
C GLU A 41 1.87 -12.35 -13.72
N ALA A 42 3.06 -12.91 -13.50
CA ALA A 42 3.22 -14.34 -13.27
C ALA A 42 2.52 -14.81 -11.99
N LYS A 43 2.57 -14.01 -10.91
CA LYS A 43 1.92 -14.32 -9.63
C LYS A 43 0.39 -14.21 -9.71
N SER A 44 -0.12 -13.14 -10.33
CA SER A 44 -1.55 -12.85 -10.42
C SER A 44 -2.27 -13.60 -11.55
N GLY A 45 -1.54 -14.05 -12.57
CA GLY A 45 -2.11 -14.59 -13.80
C GLY A 45 -2.92 -13.55 -14.61
N ARG A 46 -2.58 -12.28 -14.48
CA ARG A 46 -3.27 -11.14 -15.10
C ARG A 46 -2.27 -10.07 -15.54
N PRO A 47 -2.38 -9.50 -16.75
CA PRO A 47 -1.49 -8.44 -17.18
C PRO A 47 -1.62 -7.19 -16.29
N VAL A 48 -0.51 -6.49 -16.08
CA VAL A 48 -0.51 -5.18 -15.39
C VAL A 48 -0.93 -4.13 -16.42
N ALA A 49 -2.02 -3.42 -16.13
CA ALA A 49 -2.51 -2.33 -16.96
C ALA A 49 -1.80 -1.01 -16.63
N GLU A 50 -1.72 -0.67 -15.34
CA GLU A 50 -1.12 0.58 -14.87
C GLU A 50 -0.41 0.38 -13.53
N SER A 51 0.61 1.18 -13.25
CA SER A 51 1.26 1.22 -11.94
C SER A 51 1.82 2.60 -11.64
N TRP A 52 1.90 2.93 -10.35
CA TRP A 52 2.42 4.22 -9.89
C TRP A 52 3.20 4.06 -8.59
N LYS A 53 4.41 4.62 -8.55
CA LYS A 53 5.19 4.78 -7.32
C LYS A 53 4.47 5.76 -6.39
N LEU A 54 4.05 5.27 -5.24
CA LEU A 54 3.41 6.04 -4.17
C LEU A 54 4.45 6.68 -3.24
N ALA A 55 5.52 5.95 -2.95
CA ALA A 55 6.60 6.41 -2.09
C ALA A 55 7.90 5.65 -2.37
N GLU A 56 9.01 6.23 -1.93
CA GLU A 56 10.31 5.60 -1.89
C GLU A 56 10.90 5.72 -0.49
N ALA A 57 11.50 4.64 -0.01
CA ALA A 57 12.20 4.56 1.25
C ALA A 57 13.67 4.23 1.02
N ASP A 58 14.52 4.58 2.01
CA ASP A 58 15.95 4.26 1.98
C ASP A 58 16.22 2.79 1.65
N GLY A 59 17.38 2.51 1.03
CA GLY A 59 17.73 1.17 0.59
C GLY A 59 17.07 0.73 -0.72
N GLY A 60 16.50 1.68 -1.48
CA GLY A 60 15.89 1.41 -2.79
C GLY A 60 14.55 0.68 -2.71
N ILE A 61 13.82 0.89 -1.61
CA ILE A 61 12.51 0.27 -1.39
C ILE A 61 11.42 1.20 -1.94
N GLY A 62 10.73 0.78 -3.00
CA GLY A 62 9.61 1.53 -3.55
C GLY A 62 8.27 0.90 -3.18
N VAL A 63 7.27 1.73 -2.89
CA VAL A 63 5.87 1.31 -2.66
C VAL A 63 5.04 1.75 -3.85
N TYR A 64 4.24 0.84 -4.41
CA TYR A 64 3.50 1.05 -5.66
C TYR A 64 2.04 0.66 -5.53
N LEU A 65 1.17 1.41 -6.20
CA LEU A 65 -0.17 0.94 -6.59
C LEU A 65 -0.04 0.28 -7.95
N VAL A 66 -0.66 -0.89 -8.11
CA VAL A 66 -0.68 -1.64 -9.38
C VAL A 66 -2.12 -1.99 -9.71
N LEU A 67 -2.53 -1.71 -10.94
CA LEU A 67 -3.81 -2.12 -11.50
C LEU A 67 -3.58 -3.14 -12.60
N TYR A 68 -4.39 -4.18 -12.58
CA TYR A 68 -4.33 -5.26 -13.55
C TYR A 68 -5.51 -5.16 -14.51
N GLU A 69 -5.39 -5.78 -15.69
CA GLU A 69 -6.46 -5.79 -16.68
C GLU A 69 -7.77 -6.38 -16.14
N ALA A 70 -8.87 -5.65 -16.28
CA ALA A 70 -10.18 -6.10 -15.84
C ALA A 70 -10.67 -7.31 -16.64
N LYS A 71 -11.34 -8.26 -15.97
CA LYS A 71 -12.06 -9.39 -16.61
C LYS A 71 -13.56 -9.15 -16.50
N GLY A 72 -14.08 -8.30 -17.37
CA GLY A 72 -15.46 -7.80 -17.24
C GLY A 72 -15.59 -6.96 -15.98
N ASN A 73 -16.45 -7.39 -15.05
CA ASN A 73 -16.64 -6.69 -13.76
C ASN A 73 -15.69 -7.20 -12.66
N ASP A 74 -14.86 -8.21 -12.92
CA ASP A 74 -13.80 -8.67 -12.00
C ASP A 74 -12.58 -7.75 -12.15
N LEU A 75 -12.34 -6.96 -11.11
CA LEU A 75 -11.24 -5.99 -11.02
C LEU A 75 -10.17 -6.51 -10.07
N LEU A 76 -8.91 -6.19 -10.35
CA LEU A 76 -7.80 -6.51 -9.48
C LEU A 76 -6.84 -5.32 -9.37
N ALA A 77 -6.52 -4.99 -8.13
CA ALA A 77 -5.45 -4.06 -7.78
C ALA A 77 -4.49 -4.75 -6.81
N SER A 78 -3.27 -4.23 -6.68
CA SER A 78 -2.39 -4.60 -5.58
C SER A 78 -1.63 -3.39 -5.07
N ILE A 79 -1.23 -3.47 -3.80
CA ILE A 79 -0.13 -2.66 -3.28
C ILE A 79 1.11 -3.54 -3.35
N ALA A 80 2.15 -3.06 -4.01
CA ALA A 80 3.42 -3.76 -4.17
C ALA A 80 4.56 -3.01 -3.48
N VAL A 81 5.49 -3.77 -2.91
CA VAL A 81 6.77 -3.29 -2.40
C VAL A 81 7.87 -3.89 -3.26
N ARG A 82 8.64 -3.02 -3.91
CA ARG A 82 9.81 -3.38 -4.73
C ARG A 82 11.05 -3.07 -3.92
N THR A 83 11.83 -4.09 -3.58
CA THR A 83 13.20 -3.94 -3.05
C THR A 83 14.20 -3.96 -4.22
N PRO A 84 15.52 -3.93 -4.02
CA PRO A 84 16.45 -4.20 -5.10
C PRO A 84 16.31 -5.63 -5.68
N ASP A 85 15.99 -6.61 -4.83
CA ASP A 85 16.10 -8.04 -5.15
C ASP A 85 14.77 -8.67 -5.57
N GLU A 86 13.65 -8.20 -5.02
CA GLU A 86 12.34 -8.82 -5.23
C GLU A 86 11.18 -7.82 -5.28
N THR A 87 10.01 -8.32 -5.66
CA THR A 87 8.72 -7.60 -5.59
C THR A 87 7.73 -8.47 -4.83
N ILE A 88 7.26 -7.96 -3.70
CA ILE A 88 6.19 -8.58 -2.91
C ILE A 88 4.93 -7.71 -2.99
N SER A 89 3.75 -8.32 -2.88
CA SER A 89 2.49 -7.60 -3.06
C SER A 89 1.35 -8.16 -2.20
N LYS A 90 0.37 -7.29 -1.94
CA LYS A 90 -0.96 -7.63 -1.42
C LYS A 90 -1.99 -7.32 -2.49
N GLU A 91 -2.69 -8.34 -2.94
CA GLU A 91 -3.80 -8.21 -3.89
C GLU A 91 -5.11 -7.80 -3.21
N TYR A 92 -5.87 -6.97 -3.91
CA TYR A 92 -7.20 -6.46 -3.56
C TYR A 92 -8.16 -6.79 -4.72
N PRO A 93 -8.68 -8.02 -4.79
CA PRO A 93 -9.72 -8.35 -5.76
C PRO A 93 -11.04 -7.63 -5.41
N ALA A 94 -11.76 -7.18 -6.43
CA ALA A 94 -13.05 -6.53 -6.27
C ALA A 94 -14.00 -6.87 -7.42
N GLN A 95 -15.30 -6.76 -7.15
CA GLN A 95 -16.35 -6.92 -8.15
C GLN A 95 -17.03 -5.57 -8.37
N LEU A 96 -16.98 -5.05 -9.60
CA LEU A 96 -17.71 -3.83 -9.94
C LEU A 96 -19.22 -4.08 -9.84
N ASN A 97 -19.87 -3.34 -8.95
CA ASN A 97 -21.31 -3.38 -8.71
C ASN A 97 -21.88 -1.95 -8.69
N GLY A 98 -22.59 -1.58 -9.76
CA GLY A 98 -23.03 -0.20 -9.96
C GLY A 98 -21.84 0.74 -10.13
N SER A 99 -21.73 1.75 -9.27
CA SER A 99 -20.64 2.74 -9.25
C SER A 99 -19.51 2.37 -8.27
N SER A 100 -19.48 1.17 -7.68
CA SER A 100 -18.54 0.83 -6.60
C SER A 100 -17.83 -0.50 -6.84
N ALA A 101 -16.54 -0.58 -6.50
CA ALA A 101 -15.77 -1.81 -6.52
C ALA A 101 -14.99 -2.05 -5.20
N TRP A 102 -14.02 -1.20 -4.88
CA TRP A 102 -13.23 -1.30 -3.65
C TRP A 102 -13.80 -0.41 -2.54
N ARG A 103 -14.34 0.74 -2.91
CA ARG A 103 -14.98 1.71 -2.01
C ARG A 103 -16.26 2.26 -2.62
N VAL A 104 -17.10 2.88 -1.79
CA VAL A 104 -18.33 3.53 -2.25
C VAL A 104 -18.01 4.63 -3.27
N ASP A 105 -18.70 4.55 -4.40
CA ASP A 105 -18.65 5.50 -5.52
C ASP A 105 -17.25 5.70 -6.14
N ASP A 106 -16.38 4.70 -6.06
CA ASP A 106 -15.05 4.73 -6.69
C ASP A 106 -15.06 4.52 -8.22
N GLY A 107 -16.22 4.18 -8.78
CA GLY A 107 -16.42 3.93 -10.21
C GLY A 107 -15.65 2.73 -10.75
N GLY A 108 -15.12 1.86 -9.89
CA GLY A 108 -14.14 0.84 -10.31
C GLY A 108 -12.79 1.42 -10.70
N THR A 109 -12.45 2.62 -10.21
CA THR A 109 -11.19 3.30 -10.52
C THR A 109 -10.35 3.51 -9.27
N LEU A 110 -9.04 3.35 -9.41
CA LEU A 110 -8.06 3.72 -8.39
C LEU A 110 -6.97 4.57 -9.02
N THR A 111 -6.44 5.50 -8.23
CA THR A 111 -5.31 6.34 -8.63
C THR A 111 -4.37 6.49 -7.44
N ALA A 112 -3.11 6.83 -7.71
CA ALA A 112 -2.11 7.07 -6.67
C ALA A 112 -2.56 8.11 -5.63
N LYS A 113 -3.39 9.08 -6.02
CA LYS A 113 -3.90 10.16 -5.14
C LYS A 113 -4.81 9.67 -4.02
N LEU A 114 -5.33 8.45 -4.12
CA LEU A 114 -6.17 7.84 -3.09
C LEU A 114 -5.34 7.20 -1.97
N PHE A 115 -4.02 7.14 -2.10
CA PHE A 115 -3.15 6.47 -1.13
C PHE A 115 -2.14 7.43 -0.55
N ASN A 116 -1.95 7.36 0.77
CA ASN A 116 -0.87 8.02 1.47
C ASN A 116 -0.01 6.95 2.14
N VAL A 117 1.29 6.94 1.88
CA VAL A 117 2.23 6.12 2.66
C VAL A 117 2.71 6.94 3.84
N LEU A 118 2.44 6.45 5.05
CA LEU A 118 2.70 7.16 6.31
C LEU A 118 4.07 6.85 6.89
N PHE A 119 4.51 5.60 6.80
CA PHE A 119 5.84 5.17 7.19
C PHE A 119 6.22 3.87 6.49
N ALA A 120 7.52 3.60 6.46
CA ALA A 120 8.10 2.31 6.12
C ALA A 120 9.10 1.94 7.22
N ALA A 121 9.17 0.67 7.56
CA ALA A 121 10.17 0.14 8.47
C ALA A 121 10.71 -1.19 7.94
N LYS A 122 11.95 -1.49 8.28
CA LYS A 122 12.60 -2.76 7.96
C LYS A 122 13.28 -3.30 9.20
N THR A 123 12.84 -4.48 9.63
CA THR A 123 13.55 -5.28 10.63
C THR A 123 14.53 -6.22 9.92
N ASP A 124 15.25 -7.05 10.67
CA ASP A 124 16.12 -8.08 10.09
C ASP A 124 15.35 -9.07 9.18
N THR A 125 14.06 -9.25 9.43
CA THR A 125 13.23 -10.27 8.77
C THR A 125 12.18 -9.70 7.83
N ASP A 126 11.58 -8.55 8.16
CA ASP A 126 10.33 -8.12 7.54
C ASP A 126 10.31 -6.62 7.23
N ILE A 127 9.56 -6.28 6.18
CA ILE A 127 9.20 -4.90 5.84
C ILE A 127 7.78 -4.60 6.34
N TYR A 128 7.59 -3.41 6.90
CA TYR A 128 6.30 -2.89 7.34
C TYR A 128 5.99 -1.57 6.64
N ILE A 129 4.80 -1.43 6.06
CA ILE A 129 4.34 -0.20 5.41
C ILE A 129 3.03 0.25 6.05
N GLY A 130 3.01 1.43 6.66
CA GLY A 130 1.77 2.06 7.12
C GLY A 130 1.17 2.92 6.04
N MET A 131 -0.14 2.78 5.80
CA MET A 131 -0.81 3.47 4.71
C MET A 131 -2.19 3.97 5.11
N GLU A 132 -2.64 5.04 4.43
CA GLU A 132 -4.05 5.41 4.35
C GLU A 132 -4.56 5.18 2.94
N TRP A 133 -5.78 4.66 2.84
CA TRP A 133 -6.58 4.64 1.61
C TRP A 133 -7.78 5.57 1.79
N ILE A 134 -7.90 6.56 0.93
CA ILE A 134 -8.94 7.58 0.88
C ILE A 134 -10.10 7.10 -0.01
N GLY A 135 -11.33 7.31 0.45
CA GLY A 135 -12.55 7.15 -0.36
C GLY A 135 -13.63 8.13 0.11
N ALA A 136 -14.80 8.10 -0.53
CA ALA A 136 -15.91 8.99 -0.21
C ALA A 136 -16.36 8.88 1.27
N GLU A 137 -16.26 7.69 1.85
CA GLU A 137 -16.62 7.40 3.25
C GLU A 137 -15.57 7.85 4.27
N GLY A 138 -14.40 8.32 3.80
CA GLY A 138 -13.28 8.75 4.64
C GLY A 138 -11.99 7.98 4.36
N LYS A 139 -11.17 7.81 5.41
CA LYS A 139 -9.85 7.19 5.31
C LYS A 139 -9.79 5.87 6.06
N ASN A 140 -9.27 4.84 5.41
CA ASN A 140 -8.93 3.58 6.05
C ASN A 140 -7.42 3.56 6.26
N ALA A 141 -6.99 3.46 7.51
CA ALA A 141 -5.58 3.32 7.86
C ALA A 141 -5.29 1.83 8.10
N PHE A 142 -4.17 1.32 7.61
CA PHE A 142 -3.76 -0.08 7.78
C PHE A 142 -2.24 -0.21 7.72
N ILE A 143 -1.73 -1.37 8.16
CA ILE A 143 -0.30 -1.71 8.04
C ILE A 143 -0.20 -2.96 7.17
N LEU A 144 0.62 -2.90 6.13
CA LEU A 144 1.08 -4.07 5.41
C LEU A 144 2.37 -4.57 6.05
N GLN A 145 2.43 -5.87 6.33
CA GLN A 145 3.60 -6.55 6.84
C GLN A 145 4.04 -7.62 5.83
N GLN A 146 5.34 -7.71 5.59
CA GLN A 146 5.93 -8.82 4.86
C GLN A 146 5.76 -10.12 5.65
N ASN A 147 5.28 -11.15 4.95
CA ASN A 147 5.21 -12.51 5.46
C ASN A 147 5.73 -13.44 4.35
N GLY A 148 7.03 -13.76 4.40
CA GLY A 148 7.71 -14.48 3.32
C GLY A 148 7.72 -13.67 2.01
N ASP A 149 7.12 -14.22 0.96
CA ASP A 149 7.05 -13.67 -0.40
C ASP A 149 5.74 -12.89 -0.69
N ALA A 150 4.99 -12.55 0.38
CA ALA A 150 3.74 -11.83 0.30
C ALA A 150 3.69 -10.65 1.28
N LEU A 151 2.76 -9.74 1.01
CA LEU A 151 2.32 -8.74 1.99
C LEU A 151 0.97 -9.14 2.54
N GLU A 152 0.80 -8.97 3.84
CA GLU A 152 -0.45 -9.18 4.55
C GLU A 152 -0.83 -7.95 5.35
N GLU A 153 -2.13 -7.68 5.51
CA GLU A 153 -2.57 -6.64 6.45
C GLU A 153 -2.38 -7.15 7.87
N ALA A 154 -1.59 -6.43 8.66
CA ALA A 154 -1.37 -6.76 10.05
C ALA A 154 -2.68 -6.60 10.85
N ASP A 155 -2.98 -7.56 11.72
CA ASP A 155 -4.09 -7.44 12.68
C ASP A 155 -3.74 -6.40 13.73
N ILE A 156 -4.15 -5.16 13.48
CA ILE A 156 -3.92 -4.02 14.37
C ILE A 156 -5.19 -3.69 15.15
N ARG A 157 -5.05 -3.64 16.47
CA ARG A 157 -6.11 -3.13 17.36
C ARG A 157 -6.14 -1.61 17.26
N PHE A 158 -7.12 -1.09 16.53
CA PHE A 158 -7.20 0.34 16.21
C PHE A 158 -7.73 1.20 17.37
N TYR A 159 -7.02 2.30 17.63
CA TYR A 159 -7.57 3.50 18.27
C TYR A 159 -7.14 4.71 17.45
N ARG A 160 -8.09 5.43 16.83
CA ARG A 160 -7.80 6.68 16.12
C ARG A 160 -7.81 7.84 17.12
N TYR A 161 -6.67 8.49 17.28
CA TYR A 161 -6.57 9.71 18.08
C TYR A 161 -6.70 10.93 17.18
N THR A 162 -7.74 11.74 17.41
CA THR A 162 -7.87 13.07 16.81
C THR A 162 -7.62 14.12 17.88
N ALA A 163 -6.68 15.03 17.65
CA ALA A 163 -6.55 16.21 18.52
C ALA A 163 -7.81 17.06 18.40
N ILE A 164 -8.44 17.36 19.54
CA ILE A 164 -9.53 18.35 19.60
C ILE A 164 -8.88 19.73 19.50
N ALA A 165 -9.35 20.55 18.55
CA ALA A 165 -8.91 21.93 18.36
C ALA A 165 -9.37 22.84 19.51
#